data_AF-A0A7I9YMS4-F1
#
_entry.id   AF-A0A7I9YMS4-F1
#
_cell.length_a   1.000
_cell.length_b   1.000
_cell.length_c   1.000
_cell.angle_alpha   90.00
_cell.angle_beta   90.00
_cell.angle_gamma   90.00
#
_symmetry.space_group_name_H-M   'P 1'
#
loop_
_entity.id
_entity.type
_entity.pdbx_description
1 polymer ?
#
loop_
_entity_poly.entity_id
_entity_poly.type
_entity_poly.pdbx_seq_one_letter_code
_entity_poly.pdbx_strand_id
1 'polypeptide(L)' 'MTLNLMSGAIADHLPNLVPLSAPDRLRSGWLNGIKHWQVDYAGGCPVAH' A
#
# COMPACT_ATOMS: atom_id res chain seq x y z
N MET A 1 -8.14 5.46 -16.44
CA MET A 1 -6.81 5.87 -16.94
C MET A 1 -5.80 5.99 -15.81
N THR A 2 -5.98 6.91 -14.85
CA THR A 2 -4.97 7.23 -13.83
C THR A 2 -4.59 6.07 -12.92
N LEU A 3 -5.58 5.30 -12.42
CA LEU A 3 -5.30 4.13 -11.59
C LEU A 3 -4.48 3.08 -12.34
N ASN A 4 -4.80 2.83 -13.61
CA ASN A 4 -4.10 1.83 -14.41
C ASN A 4 -2.62 2.18 -14.61
N LEU A 5 -2.31 3.47 -14.85
CA LEU A 5 -0.93 3.93 -14.99
C LEU A 5 -0.15 3.81 -13.67
N MET A 6 -0.78 4.19 -12.56
CA MET A 6 -0.17 4.06 -11.24
C MET A 6 0.09 2.60 -10.88
N SER A 7 -0.92 1.73 -11.04
CA SER A 7 -0.79 0.31 -10.73
C SER A 7 0.22 -0.41 -11.63
N GLY A 8 0.30 -0.05 -12.92
CA GLY A 8 1.32 -0.56 -13.84
C GLY A 8 2.73 -0.20 -13.37
N ALA A 9 3.00 1.07 -13.10
CA ALA A 9 4.31 1.51 -12.61
C ALA A 9 4.70 0.87 -11.26
N ILE A 10 3.72 0.64 -10.37
CA ILE A 10 3.95 -0.09 -9.12
C ILE A 10 4.35 -1.54 -9.41
N ALA A 11 3.68 -2.23 -10.35
CA ALA A 11 4.04 -3.60 -10.70
C ALA A 11 5.46 -3.70 -11.30
N ASP A 12 5.84 -2.72 -12.12
CA ASP A 12 7.16 -2.70 -12.77
C ASP A 12 8.31 -2.43 -11.80
N HIS A 13 8.11 -1.53 -10.82
CA HIS A 13 9.17 -1.09 -9.91
C HIS A 13 9.14 -1.76 -8.53
N LEU A 14 7.97 -2.20 -8.07
CA LEU A 14 7.73 -2.69 -6.71
C LEU A 14 7.00 -4.05 -6.73
N PRO A 15 7.53 -5.08 -7.41
CA PRO A 15 6.83 -6.36 -7.58
C PRO A 15 6.65 -7.14 -6.28
N ASN A 16 7.50 -6.88 -5.27
CA ASN A 16 7.51 -7.59 -3.99
C ASN A 16 6.99 -6.73 -2.82
N LEU A 17 6.14 -5.74 -3.11
CA LEU A 17 5.57 -4.86 -2.09
C LEU A 17 4.76 -5.67 -1.07
N VAL A 18 5.12 -5.59 0.21
CA VAL A 18 4.40 -6.29 1.31
C VAL A 18 3.96 -5.32 2.42
N PRO A 19 2.79 -5.54 3.04
CA PRO A 19 2.35 -4.71 4.16
C PRO A 19 3.14 -5.01 5.44
N LEU A 20 3.60 -3.97 6.13
CA LEU A 20 4.27 -4.09 7.44
C LEU A 20 3.31 -3.97 8.60
N SER A 21 2.18 -3.27 8.41
CA SER A 21 1.17 -3.07 9.44
C SER A 21 -0.22 -2.86 8.84
N ALA A 22 -1.24 -2.94 9.70
CA ALA A 22 -2.61 -2.64 9.31
C ALA A 22 -2.76 -1.14 8.94
N PRO A 23 -3.58 -0.80 7.93
CA PRO A 23 -3.76 0.58 7.50
C PRO A 23 -4.55 1.43 8.50
N ASP A 24 -4.05 2.63 8.80
CA ASP A 24 -4.74 3.62 9.62
C ASP A 24 -5.86 4.30 8.82
N ARG A 25 -7.09 4.18 9.30
CA ARG A 25 -8.29 4.62 8.59
C ARG A 25 -8.62 6.07 8.90
N LEU A 26 -9.11 6.77 7.88
CA LEU A 26 -9.62 8.12 8.04
C LEU A 26 -10.90 8.08 8.88
N ARG A 27 -10.96 8.88 9.95
CA ARG A 27 -12.15 9.03 10.77
C ARG A 27 -13.13 10.00 10.10
N SER A 28 -13.86 9.51 9.10
CA SER A 28 -14.88 10.27 8.36
C SER A 28 -16.20 9.49 8.32
N GLY A 29 -17.32 10.19 8.49
CA GLY A 29 -18.67 9.60 8.42
C GLY A 29 -19.18 9.38 6.99
N TRP A 30 -18.45 9.84 5.97
CA TRP A 30 -18.88 9.77 4.56
C TRP A 30 -17.79 9.28 3.60
N LEU A 31 -16.52 9.30 4.02
CA LEU A 31 -15.39 8.94 3.15
C LEU A 31 -14.60 7.77 3.73
N ASN A 32 -14.43 6.73 2.93
CA ASN A 32 -13.55 5.62 3.24
C ASN A 32 -12.14 5.91 2.71
N GLY A 33 -11.29 6.45 3.58
CA GLY A 33 -9.89 6.77 3.27
C GLY A 33 -8.89 6.03 4.14
N ILE A 34 -7.66 5.87 3.65
CA ILE A 34 -6.50 5.44 4.43
C ILE A 34 -5.61 6.67 4.63
N LYS A 35 -5.23 6.96 5.88
CA LYS A 35 -4.30 8.06 6.21
C LYS A 35 -2.86 7.62 6.03
N HIS A 36 -2.52 6.46 6.59
CA HIS A 36 -1.17 5.90 6.55
C HIS A 36 -1.26 4.39 6.40
N TRP A 37 -0.35 3.83 5.62
CA TRP A 37 -0.17 2.39 5.52
C TRP A 37 1.30 2.09 5.28
N GLN A 38 1.93 1.43 6.25
CA GLN A 38 3.34 1.10 6.16
C GLN A 38 3.51 -0.16 5.34
N VAL A 39 4.40 -0.07 4.36
CA VAL A 39 4.70 -1.14 3.41
C VAL A 39 6.21 -1.23 3.27
N ASP A 40 6.69 -2.44 3.04
CA ASP A 40 8.05 -2.69 2.60
C ASP A 40 8.06 -2.74 1.07
N TYR A 41 8.77 -1.77 0.49
CA TYR A 41 8.89 -1.57 -0.95
C TYR A 41 9.82 -2.59 -1.62
N ALA A 42 10.72 -3.24 -0.86
CA ALA A 42 11.71 -4.18 -1.40
C ALA A 42 11.37 -5.66 -1.12
N GLY A 43 10.41 -5.93 -0.23
CA GLY A 43 10.04 -7.30 0.18
C GLY A 43 11.13 -8.02 0.98
N GLY A 44 12.05 -7.27 1.60
CA GLY A 44 13.18 -7.79 2.37
C GLY A 44 12.98 -7.80 3.89
N CYS A 45 11.96 -7.12 4.40
CA CYS A 45 11.60 -7.14 5.81
C CYS A 45 10.89 -8.48 6.13
N PRO A 46 11.41 -9.27 7.10
CA PRO A 46 10.74 -10.48 7.56
C PRO A 46 9.50 -10.09 8.35
N VAL A 47 8.38 -9.90 7.66
CA VAL A 47 7.06 -9.76 8.28
C VAL A 47 6.66 -11.13 8.83
N ALA A 48 6.27 -11.17 10.10
CA ALA A 48 5.60 -12.34 10.67
C ALA A 48 4.25 -12.51 9.95
N HIS A 49 4.16 -13.57 9.15
CA HIS A 49 2.94 -14.00 8.47
C HIS A 49 1.84 -14.42 9.45
#